data_AF-A0A1Z4JEU5-F1
#
_entry.id   AF-A0A1Z4JEU5-F1
#
_cell.length_a   1.000
_cell.length_b   1.000
_cell.length_c   1.000
_cell.angle_alpha   90.00
_cell.angle_beta   90.00
_cell.angle_gamma   90.00
#
_symmetry.space_group_name_H-M   'P 1'
#
loop_
_entity.id
_entity.type
_entity.pdbx_description
1 polymer ?
#
loop_
_entity_poly.entity_id
_entity_poly.type
_entity_poly.pdbx_seq_one_letter_code
_entity_poly.pdbx_strand_id
1 'polypeptide(L)'
;MHEVIPERFRWAIAKVEQVYPDLYTPKGLSELLSSAMFCGTSSGRKRVKIELLKDEEIYYGLAGLDAGDFAKNFLRRFAADPKGWALDAPEEVQEGAGWYQKLGSFIKPEGMASIMLYHQIRDHVQLLQQEKQISGIVGERETGLLGHYVTVVDFNDQLLQLPEDLSRIADSAKKVVQLFLDVMPAQQDRYALYKDATGDDKTYEPVGLSEVLSLLNAATEASLYSECQNWRVMEEGGWRSVSCDRNPDLDPDEIRLTIDTENDSHRFIAESRDASRFPWRNH
;
A
#
# COMPACT_ATOMS: atom_id res chain seq x y z
N MET A 1 16.22 -21.23 7.36
CA MET A 1 15.37 -22.34 6.88
C MET A 1 14.86 -21.91 5.51
N HIS A 2 15.00 -22.70 4.46
CA HIS A 2 14.24 -22.43 3.23
C HIS A 2 12.77 -22.68 3.57
N GLU A 3 11.94 -21.64 3.52
CA GLU A 3 10.50 -21.79 3.74
C GLU A 3 9.94 -22.67 2.62
N VAL A 4 9.37 -23.81 3.00
CA VAL A 4 8.83 -24.80 2.07
C VAL A 4 7.35 -24.49 1.87
N ILE A 5 6.93 -24.31 0.63
CA ILE A 5 5.52 -24.17 0.28
C ILE A 5 4.76 -25.43 0.76
N PRO A 6 3.70 -25.30 1.60
CA PRO A 6 2.98 -26.45 2.12
C PRO A 6 2.34 -27.31 1.02
N GLU A 7 2.39 -28.63 1.17
CA GLU A 7 1.75 -29.57 0.23
C GLU A 7 0.25 -29.29 0.06
N ARG A 8 -0.42 -28.91 1.16
CA ARG A 8 -1.84 -28.57 1.12
C ARG A 8 -2.12 -27.32 0.28
N PHE A 9 -1.23 -26.32 0.34
CA PHE A 9 -1.30 -25.16 -0.55
C PHE A 9 -1.07 -25.57 -2.00
N ARG A 10 -0.06 -26.40 -2.28
CA ARG A 10 0.22 -26.90 -3.65
C ARG A 10 -0.99 -27.63 -4.25
N TRP A 11 -1.67 -28.45 -3.45
CA TRP A 11 -2.91 -29.09 -3.87
C TRP A 11 -4.02 -28.07 -4.19
N ALA A 12 -4.25 -27.10 -3.31
CA ALA A 12 -5.32 -26.13 -3.48
C ALA A 12 -5.07 -25.19 -4.67
N ILE A 13 -3.84 -24.69 -4.82
CA ILE A 13 -3.48 -23.79 -5.92
C ILE A 13 -3.56 -24.50 -7.28
N ALA A 14 -3.22 -25.79 -7.36
CA ALA A 14 -3.39 -26.58 -8.57
C ALA A 14 -4.87 -26.75 -8.97
N LYS A 15 -5.79 -26.77 -8.00
CA LYS A 15 -7.23 -26.76 -8.29
C LYS A 15 -7.72 -25.42 -8.81
N VAL A 16 -7.20 -24.31 -8.26
CA VAL A 16 -7.49 -22.96 -8.75
C VAL A 16 -6.97 -22.79 -10.18
N GLU A 17 -5.75 -23.24 -10.46
CA GLU A 17 -5.11 -23.16 -11.78
C GLU A 17 -5.97 -23.82 -12.88
N GLN A 18 -6.61 -24.95 -12.59
CA GLN A 18 -7.46 -25.67 -13.54
C GLN A 18 -8.63 -24.85 -14.07
N VAL A 19 -9.10 -23.87 -13.30
CA VAL A 19 -10.26 -23.04 -13.64
C VAL A 19 -9.91 -21.57 -13.86
N TYR A 20 -8.65 -21.19 -13.61
CA TYR A 20 -8.17 -19.82 -13.71
C TYR A 20 -6.81 -19.77 -14.43
N PRO A 21 -6.81 -19.76 -15.78
CA PRO A 21 -5.60 -19.90 -16.59
C PRO A 21 -4.54 -18.81 -16.37
N ASP A 22 -4.97 -17.60 -16.03
CA ASP A 22 -4.08 -16.46 -15.82
C ASP A 22 -3.52 -16.39 -14.39
N LEU A 23 -3.69 -17.45 -13.59
CA LEU A 23 -3.32 -17.48 -12.17
C LEU A 23 -1.87 -17.06 -11.93
N TYR A 24 -0.92 -17.59 -12.72
CA TYR A 24 0.50 -17.30 -12.59
C TYR A 24 0.95 -16.04 -13.33
N THR A 25 0.11 -15.01 -13.29
CA THR A 25 0.46 -13.65 -13.70
C THR A 25 0.36 -12.71 -12.49
N PRO A 26 1.01 -11.54 -12.51
CA PRO A 26 0.88 -10.56 -11.42
C PRO A 26 -0.59 -10.22 -11.15
N LYS A 27 -1.37 -10.01 -12.23
CA LYS A 27 -2.81 -9.78 -12.15
C LYS A 27 -3.57 -10.99 -11.57
N GLY A 28 -3.22 -12.20 -11.97
CA GLY A 28 -3.89 -13.41 -11.50
C GLY A 28 -3.68 -13.66 -10.00
N LEU A 29 -2.45 -13.55 -9.51
CA LEU A 29 -2.14 -13.67 -8.08
C LEU A 29 -2.78 -12.53 -7.28
N SER A 30 -2.77 -11.30 -7.81
CA SER A 30 -3.48 -10.17 -7.22
C SER A 30 -4.98 -10.46 -7.04
N GLU A 31 -5.64 -11.00 -8.06
CA GLU A 31 -7.06 -11.32 -8.00
C GLU A 31 -7.36 -12.49 -7.05
N LEU A 32 -6.44 -13.46 -6.92
CA LEU A 32 -6.48 -14.50 -5.90
C LEU A 32 -6.47 -13.91 -4.50
N LEU A 33 -5.50 -13.04 -4.19
CA LEU A 33 -5.35 -12.41 -2.88
C LEU A 33 -6.54 -11.51 -2.54
N SER A 34 -7.01 -10.71 -3.50
CA SER A 34 -8.22 -9.91 -3.34
C SER A 34 -9.45 -10.78 -3.06
N SER A 35 -9.63 -11.87 -3.81
CA SER A 35 -10.78 -12.77 -3.61
C SER A 35 -10.68 -13.51 -2.26
N ALA A 36 -9.48 -13.91 -1.84
CA ALA A 36 -9.23 -14.57 -0.56
C ALA A 36 -9.53 -13.65 0.63
N MET A 37 -9.17 -12.36 0.55
CA MET A 37 -9.49 -11.36 1.57
C MET A 37 -11.01 -11.24 1.80
N PHE A 38 -11.79 -11.26 0.72
CA PHE A 38 -13.25 -11.10 0.81
C PHE A 38 -14.00 -12.40 1.13
N CYS A 39 -13.39 -13.58 0.93
CA CYS A 39 -14.07 -14.86 1.10
C CYS A 39 -14.48 -15.16 2.56
N GLY A 40 -13.64 -14.74 3.53
CA GLY A 40 -13.89 -14.96 4.96
C GLY A 40 -15.06 -14.14 5.54
N THR A 41 -15.60 -13.16 4.81
CA THR A 41 -16.66 -12.29 5.31
C THR A 41 -18.00 -12.53 4.61
N SER A 42 -19.10 -12.61 5.37
CA SER A 42 -20.45 -12.83 4.83
C SER A 42 -20.90 -11.72 3.86
N SER A 43 -20.46 -10.48 4.07
CA SER A 43 -20.69 -9.34 3.19
C SER A 43 -19.75 -9.30 1.97
N GLY A 44 -18.56 -9.89 2.08
CA GLY A 44 -17.53 -9.90 1.02
C GLY A 44 -17.71 -11.01 -0.01
N ARG A 45 -18.47 -12.08 0.27
CA ARG A 45 -18.66 -13.21 -0.66
C ARG A 45 -19.19 -12.85 -2.05
N LYS A 46 -19.87 -11.71 -2.21
CA LYS A 46 -20.31 -11.19 -3.52
C LYS A 46 -19.18 -10.59 -4.37
N ARG A 47 -18.04 -10.28 -3.76
CA ARG A 47 -16.86 -9.66 -4.38
C ARG A 47 -15.77 -10.69 -4.75
N VAL A 48 -16.00 -11.96 -4.41
CA VAL A 48 -15.10 -13.07 -4.75
C VAL A 48 -15.19 -13.31 -6.26
N LYS A 49 -14.10 -13.08 -6.98
CA LYS A 49 -14.04 -13.31 -8.44
C LYS A 49 -13.73 -14.77 -8.76
N ILE A 50 -12.86 -15.39 -7.97
CA ILE A 50 -12.51 -16.81 -8.10
C ILE A 50 -13.51 -17.62 -7.28
N GLU A 51 -14.59 -18.03 -7.93
CA GLU A 51 -15.72 -18.74 -7.31
C GLU A 51 -15.31 -20.01 -6.54
N LEU A 52 -14.24 -20.68 -6.98
CA LEU A 52 -13.72 -21.88 -6.32
C LEU A 52 -13.30 -21.63 -4.86
N LEU A 53 -12.96 -20.39 -4.48
CA LEU A 53 -12.63 -20.04 -3.10
C LEU A 53 -13.81 -20.14 -2.15
N LYS A 54 -15.06 -20.25 -2.66
CA LYS A 54 -16.24 -20.49 -1.81
C LYS A 54 -16.29 -21.92 -1.28
N ASP A 55 -15.50 -22.84 -1.85
CA ASP A 55 -15.26 -24.17 -1.31
C ASP A 55 -14.31 -24.06 -0.10
N GLU A 56 -14.78 -24.48 1.07
CA GLU A 56 -13.99 -24.44 2.30
C GLU A 56 -12.70 -25.27 2.17
N GLU A 57 -12.73 -26.44 1.52
CA GLU A 57 -11.55 -27.30 1.35
C GLU A 57 -10.43 -26.58 0.59
N ILE A 58 -10.81 -25.78 -0.41
CA ILE A 58 -9.89 -24.98 -1.23
C ILE A 58 -9.39 -23.77 -0.46
N TYR A 59 -10.28 -23.02 0.19
CA TYR A 59 -9.90 -21.82 0.92
C TYR A 59 -8.97 -22.12 2.10
N TYR A 60 -9.30 -23.11 2.93
CA TYR A 60 -8.41 -23.60 3.98
C TYR A 60 -7.15 -24.22 3.40
N GLY A 61 -7.26 -24.91 2.27
CA GLY A 61 -6.12 -25.51 1.60
C GLY A 61 -5.09 -24.46 1.16
N LEU A 62 -5.52 -23.30 0.67
CA LEU A 62 -4.64 -22.17 0.36
C LEU A 62 -3.98 -21.57 1.61
N ALA A 63 -4.59 -21.69 2.78
CA ALA A 63 -3.94 -21.35 4.05
C ALA A 63 -3.03 -22.49 4.56
N GLY A 64 -2.85 -23.57 3.81
CA GLY A 64 -2.05 -24.73 4.21
C GLY A 64 -2.73 -25.62 5.26
N LEU A 65 -4.04 -25.47 5.45
CA LEU A 65 -4.82 -26.19 6.46
C LEU A 65 -5.76 -27.21 5.81
N ASP A 66 -5.98 -28.33 6.48
CA ASP A 66 -7.10 -29.20 6.18
C ASP A 66 -8.39 -28.57 6.70
N ALA A 67 -9.45 -28.57 5.88
CA ALA A 67 -10.75 -28.10 6.34
C ALA A 67 -11.35 -29.10 7.35
N GLY A 68 -12.18 -28.57 8.24
CA GLY A 68 -12.86 -29.35 9.27
C GLY A 68 -12.80 -28.72 10.66
N ASP A 69 -13.23 -29.50 11.65
CA ASP A 69 -13.41 -29.02 13.01
C ASP A 69 -12.10 -28.59 13.67
N PHE A 70 -10.97 -29.19 13.31
CA PHE A 70 -9.68 -28.80 13.84
C PHE A 70 -9.30 -27.36 13.43
N ALA A 71 -9.32 -27.05 12.13
CA ALA A 71 -8.99 -25.72 11.63
C ALA A 71 -9.96 -24.65 12.17
N LYS A 72 -11.27 -24.96 12.22
CA LYS A 72 -12.29 -24.08 12.79
C LYS A 72 -12.06 -23.82 14.27
N ASN A 73 -11.74 -24.86 15.05
CA ASN A 73 -11.45 -24.72 16.47
C ASN A 73 -10.14 -24.00 16.72
N PHE A 74 -9.10 -24.25 15.93
CA PHE A 74 -7.83 -23.53 15.98
C PHE A 74 -8.05 -22.04 15.77
N LEU A 75 -8.70 -21.66 14.67
CA LEU A 75 -9.02 -20.26 14.36
C LEU A 75 -9.84 -19.59 15.44
N ARG A 76 -10.87 -20.27 15.96
CA ARG A 76 -11.72 -19.72 17.02
C ARG A 76 -10.92 -19.48 18.30
N ARG A 77 -10.01 -20.38 18.65
CA ARG A 77 -9.19 -20.27 19.86
C ARG A 77 -8.12 -19.20 19.71
N PHE A 78 -7.44 -19.15 18.56
CA PHE A 78 -6.52 -18.06 18.24
C PHE A 78 -7.24 -16.70 18.26
N ALA A 79 -8.43 -16.59 17.66
CA ALA A 79 -9.22 -15.37 17.67
C ALA A 79 -9.77 -15.00 19.07
N ALA A 80 -9.78 -15.91 20.03
CA ALA A 80 -10.18 -15.60 21.40
C ALA A 80 -8.99 -15.08 22.23
N ASP A 81 -7.79 -15.63 22.01
CA ASP A 81 -6.58 -15.27 22.73
C ASP A 81 -5.31 -15.45 21.88
N PRO A 82 -5.00 -14.51 20.98
CA PRO A 82 -3.83 -14.62 20.10
C PRO A 82 -2.52 -14.72 20.87
N LYS A 83 -2.38 -13.95 21.96
CA LYS A 83 -1.16 -13.93 22.78
C LYS A 83 -0.98 -15.21 23.59
N GLY A 84 -2.05 -15.72 24.20
CA GLY A 84 -1.98 -16.98 24.95
C GLY A 84 -1.52 -18.16 24.09
N TRP A 85 -1.83 -18.13 22.79
CA TRP A 85 -1.36 -19.13 21.83
C TRP A 85 0.09 -18.98 21.39
N ALA A 86 0.66 -17.78 21.52
CA ALA A 86 2.04 -17.49 21.10
C ALA A 86 3.03 -17.46 22.27
N LEU A 87 2.61 -17.77 23.51
CA LEU A 87 3.45 -17.67 24.72
C LEU A 87 4.80 -18.41 24.60
N ASP A 88 4.79 -19.60 23.99
CA ASP A 88 5.98 -20.43 23.81
C ASP A 88 6.63 -20.29 22.41
N ALA A 89 6.13 -19.35 21.59
CA ALA A 89 6.60 -19.13 20.23
C ALA A 89 7.80 -18.15 20.18
N PRO A 90 8.57 -18.11 19.07
CA PRO A 90 9.62 -17.11 18.85
C PRO A 90 9.10 -15.66 18.98
N GLU A 91 10.01 -14.72 19.25
CA GLU A 91 9.67 -13.32 19.53
C GLU A 91 8.88 -12.67 18.38
N GLU A 92 9.21 -12.98 17.13
CA GLU A 92 8.51 -12.47 15.95
C GLU A 92 7.04 -12.95 15.89
N VAL A 93 6.80 -14.18 16.34
CA VAL A 93 5.45 -14.75 16.41
C VAL A 93 4.65 -14.13 17.56
N GLN A 94 5.31 -13.83 18.68
CA GLN A 94 4.71 -13.11 19.81
C GLN A 94 4.34 -11.66 19.43
N GLU A 95 5.20 -10.97 18.67
CA GLU A 95 4.93 -9.63 18.17
C GLU A 95 3.71 -9.63 17.23
N GLY A 96 3.67 -10.57 16.28
CA GLY A 96 2.52 -10.78 15.40
C GLY A 96 1.23 -11.05 16.18
N ALA A 97 1.27 -11.93 17.20
CA ALA A 97 0.13 -12.18 18.09
C ALA A 97 -0.31 -10.92 18.84
N GLY A 98 0.64 -10.06 19.25
CA GLY A 98 0.37 -8.76 19.84
C GLY A 98 -0.37 -7.81 18.90
N TRP A 99 -0.03 -7.83 17.61
CA TRP A 99 -0.75 -7.07 16.57
C TRP A 99 -2.19 -7.55 16.41
N TYR A 100 -2.42 -8.87 16.31
CA TYR A 100 -3.78 -9.43 16.23
C TYR A 100 -4.62 -9.13 17.47
N GLN A 101 -4.02 -9.18 18.67
CA GLN A 101 -4.74 -8.82 19.89
C GLN A 101 -5.21 -7.36 19.87
N LYS A 102 -4.38 -6.42 19.39
CA LYS A 102 -4.77 -5.01 19.24
C LYS A 102 -5.93 -4.87 18.25
N LEU A 103 -5.90 -5.59 17.13
CA LEU A 103 -6.99 -5.60 16.15
C LEU A 103 -8.29 -6.22 16.64
N GLY A 104 -8.22 -7.24 17.49
CA GLY A 104 -9.40 -7.84 18.12
C GLY A 104 -10.24 -6.87 18.93
N SER A 105 -9.68 -5.72 19.35
CA SER A 105 -10.45 -4.65 20.00
C SER A 105 -11.35 -3.85 19.04
N PHE A 106 -11.06 -3.89 17.73
CA PHE A 106 -11.79 -3.15 16.68
C PHE A 106 -12.59 -4.05 15.74
N ILE A 107 -12.30 -5.36 15.71
CA ILE A 107 -12.85 -6.31 14.74
C ILE A 107 -13.48 -7.50 15.48
N LYS A 108 -14.62 -7.97 14.98
CA LYS A 108 -15.29 -9.17 15.52
C LYS A 108 -14.39 -10.43 15.35
N PRO A 109 -14.51 -11.44 16.23
CA PRO A 109 -13.69 -12.65 16.16
C PRO A 109 -13.70 -13.36 14.80
N GLU A 110 -14.83 -13.38 14.08
CA GLU A 110 -14.94 -13.98 12.75
C GLU A 110 -14.12 -13.21 11.70
N GLY A 111 -14.02 -11.88 11.84
CA GLY A 111 -13.16 -11.04 11.02
C GLY A 111 -11.68 -11.31 11.28
N MET A 112 -11.31 -11.56 12.54
CA MET A 112 -9.92 -11.87 12.91
C MET A 112 -9.44 -13.20 12.33
N ALA A 113 -10.27 -14.26 12.40
CA ALA A 113 -9.97 -15.54 11.76
C ALA A 113 -9.77 -15.40 10.25
N SER A 114 -10.58 -14.55 9.59
CA SER A 114 -10.48 -14.28 8.16
C SER A 114 -9.20 -13.54 7.78
N ILE A 115 -8.78 -12.56 8.59
CA ILE A 115 -7.52 -11.83 8.38
C ILE A 115 -6.32 -12.77 8.54
N MET A 116 -6.35 -13.64 9.55
CA MET A 116 -5.27 -14.61 9.77
C MET A 116 -5.13 -15.58 8.60
N LEU A 117 -6.25 -16.13 8.11
CA LEU A 117 -6.25 -16.98 6.91
C LEU A 117 -5.72 -16.22 5.69
N TYR A 118 -6.16 -14.98 5.49
CA TYR A 118 -5.66 -14.15 4.39
C TYR A 118 -4.15 -13.94 4.47
N HIS A 119 -3.58 -13.67 5.65
CA HIS A 119 -2.13 -13.54 5.81
C HIS A 119 -1.40 -14.84 5.48
N GLN A 120 -1.87 -16.00 5.95
CA GLN A 120 -1.26 -17.28 5.56
C GLN A 120 -1.32 -17.53 4.05
N ILE A 121 -2.46 -17.23 3.41
CA ILE A 121 -2.60 -17.35 1.96
C ILE A 121 -1.64 -16.41 1.24
N ARG A 122 -1.53 -15.16 1.69
CA ARG A 122 -0.60 -14.16 1.14
C ARG A 122 0.83 -14.66 1.23
N ASP A 123 1.25 -15.13 2.39
CA ASP A 123 2.63 -15.57 2.61
C ASP A 123 2.96 -16.79 1.73
N HIS A 124 2.03 -17.76 1.58
CA HIS A 124 2.21 -18.86 0.62
C HIS A 124 2.25 -18.41 -0.84
N VAL A 125 1.44 -17.41 -1.22
CA VAL A 125 1.47 -16.81 -2.55
C VAL A 125 2.80 -16.11 -2.80
N GLN A 126 3.39 -15.46 -1.79
CA GLN A 126 4.71 -14.83 -1.90
C GLN A 126 5.82 -15.88 -2.11
N LEU A 127 5.77 -17.01 -1.41
CA LEU A 127 6.69 -18.13 -1.67
C LEU A 127 6.54 -18.69 -3.08
N LEU A 128 5.30 -18.87 -3.54
CA LEU A 128 4.99 -19.31 -4.91
C LEU A 128 5.50 -18.30 -5.95
N GLN A 129 5.33 -17.01 -5.68
CA GLN A 129 5.79 -15.92 -6.52
C GLN A 129 7.31 -15.96 -6.69
N GLN A 130 8.06 -16.18 -5.60
CA GLN A 130 9.51 -16.39 -5.63
C GLN A 130 9.88 -17.66 -6.40
N GLU A 131 9.23 -18.79 -6.15
CA GLU A 131 9.49 -20.07 -6.84
C GLU A 131 9.31 -19.93 -8.36
N LYS A 132 8.28 -19.20 -8.79
CA LYS A 132 7.92 -19.04 -10.21
C LYS A 132 8.47 -17.77 -10.87
N GLN A 133 9.20 -16.92 -10.13
CA GLN A 133 9.69 -15.62 -10.60
C GLN A 133 8.57 -14.77 -11.23
N ILE A 134 7.43 -14.63 -10.53
CA ILE A 134 6.30 -13.81 -10.99
C ILE A 134 6.49 -12.37 -10.47
N SER A 135 6.64 -11.40 -11.37
CA SER A 135 6.79 -9.98 -11.02
C SER A 135 5.66 -9.45 -10.11
N GLY A 136 5.98 -8.48 -9.24
CA GLY A 136 4.98 -7.72 -8.48
C GLY A 136 4.33 -6.57 -9.28
N ILE A 137 4.85 -6.27 -10.46
CA ILE A 137 4.35 -5.20 -11.35
C ILE A 137 3.10 -5.67 -12.06
N VAL A 138 1.98 -5.00 -11.79
CA VAL A 138 0.67 -5.34 -12.38
C VAL A 138 0.37 -4.59 -13.67
N GLY A 139 1.13 -3.53 -13.97
CA GLY A 139 0.98 -2.77 -15.19
C GLY A 139 1.75 -1.45 -15.18
N GLU A 140 1.22 -0.50 -15.92
CA GLU A 140 1.69 0.89 -15.96
C GLU A 140 0.52 1.81 -15.60
N ARG A 141 0.81 2.91 -14.91
CA ARG A 141 -0.15 3.96 -14.57
C ARG A 141 0.41 5.33 -14.92
N GLU A 142 -0.49 6.25 -15.26
CA GLU A 142 -0.14 7.66 -15.42
C GLU A 142 -0.14 8.35 -14.05
N THR A 143 0.94 9.03 -13.74
CA THR A 143 1.06 9.93 -12.60
C THR A 143 1.22 11.34 -13.14
N GLY A 144 0.48 12.30 -12.60
CA GLY A 144 0.53 13.67 -13.07
C GLY A 144 0.53 14.71 -11.97
N LEU A 145 1.06 15.88 -12.31
CA LEU A 145 1.15 17.06 -11.46
C LEU A 145 0.96 18.30 -12.33
N LEU A 146 -0.01 19.16 -11.98
CA LEU A 146 -0.28 20.42 -12.69
C LEU A 146 -0.36 20.25 -14.22
N GLY A 147 -1.12 19.26 -14.68
CA GLY A 147 -1.33 18.99 -16.12
C GLY A 147 -0.14 18.35 -16.86
N HIS A 148 0.95 18.04 -16.17
CA HIS A 148 2.09 17.28 -16.70
C HIS A 148 1.99 15.83 -16.23
N TYR A 149 2.34 14.87 -17.09
CA TYR A 149 2.15 13.45 -16.83
C TYR A 149 3.37 12.62 -17.19
N VAL A 150 3.63 11.58 -16.42
CA VAL A 150 4.61 10.53 -16.70
C VAL A 150 3.99 9.16 -16.46
N THR A 151 4.41 8.19 -17.28
CA THR A 151 4.04 6.79 -17.10
C THR A 151 5.04 6.08 -16.20
N VAL A 152 4.53 5.48 -15.13
CA VAL A 152 5.27 4.73 -14.12
C VAL A 152 4.74 3.31 -14.03
N VAL A 153 5.56 2.38 -13.55
CA VAL A 153 5.08 1.04 -13.25
C VAL A 153 4.11 1.06 -12.06
N ASP A 154 3.11 0.21 -12.11
CA ASP A 154 2.12 0.03 -11.05
C ASP A 154 2.38 -1.30 -10.33
N PHE A 155 2.41 -1.26 -9.00
CA PHE A 155 2.68 -2.41 -8.15
C PHE A 155 1.43 -2.80 -7.40
N ASN A 156 1.31 -4.09 -7.11
CA ASN A 156 0.38 -4.52 -6.08
C ASN A 156 1.13 -4.65 -4.75
N ASP A 157 0.78 -3.81 -3.78
CA ASP A 157 1.32 -3.82 -2.41
C ASP A 157 1.18 -5.17 -1.67
N GLN A 158 0.36 -6.10 -2.20
CA GLN A 158 0.19 -7.44 -1.66
C GLN A 158 1.23 -8.46 -2.19
N LEU A 159 1.87 -8.16 -3.33
CA LEU A 159 2.88 -9.01 -3.98
C LEU A 159 4.30 -8.53 -3.65
N LEU A 160 5.27 -9.44 -3.70
CA LEU A 160 6.67 -9.10 -3.54
C LEU A 160 7.20 -8.36 -4.76
N GLN A 161 8.08 -7.39 -4.53
CA GLN A 161 8.96 -6.82 -5.55
C GLN A 161 10.13 -7.79 -5.77
N LEU A 162 10.30 -8.29 -6.99
CA LEU A 162 11.42 -9.17 -7.33
C LEU A 162 12.68 -8.36 -7.66
N PRO A 163 13.89 -8.94 -7.59
CA PRO A 163 15.13 -8.24 -7.97
C PRO A 163 15.10 -7.65 -9.39
N GLU A 164 14.40 -8.31 -10.31
CA GLU A 164 14.20 -7.82 -11.69
C GLU A 164 13.26 -6.61 -11.78
N ASP A 165 12.33 -6.45 -10.82
CA ASP A 165 11.42 -5.31 -10.74
C ASP A 165 12.16 -4.03 -10.34
N LEU A 166 13.16 -4.14 -9.45
CA LEU A 166 13.89 -3.02 -8.82
C LEU A 166 14.37 -1.96 -9.83
N SER A 167 14.92 -2.40 -10.96
CA SER A 167 15.40 -1.50 -12.00
C SER A 167 14.27 -0.65 -12.61
N ARG A 168 13.10 -1.26 -12.84
CA ARG A 168 11.92 -0.58 -13.40
C ARG A 168 11.25 0.34 -12.39
N ILE A 169 11.30 -0.01 -11.10
CA ILE A 169 10.85 0.84 -9.99
C ILE A 169 11.71 2.10 -9.95
N ALA A 170 13.04 1.93 -9.92
CA ALA A 170 13.99 3.03 -9.87
C ALA A 170 13.88 3.96 -11.11
N ASP A 171 13.67 3.39 -12.29
CA ASP A 171 13.42 4.19 -13.51
C ASP A 171 12.11 4.98 -13.42
N SER A 172 11.07 4.40 -12.80
CA SER A 172 9.82 5.12 -12.54
C SER A 172 9.98 6.21 -11.49
N ALA A 173 10.75 5.95 -10.43
CA ALA A 173 11.10 6.92 -9.41
C ALA A 173 11.78 8.15 -10.03
N LYS A 174 12.77 7.93 -10.91
CA LYS A 174 13.43 9.00 -11.65
C LYS A 174 12.46 9.84 -12.47
N LYS A 175 11.49 9.23 -13.16
CA LYS A 175 10.46 9.96 -13.92
C LYS A 175 9.59 10.82 -13.01
N VAL A 176 9.21 10.31 -11.83
CA VAL A 176 8.41 11.05 -10.84
C VAL A 176 9.17 12.24 -10.26
N VAL A 177 10.44 12.04 -9.89
CA VAL A 177 11.32 13.11 -9.41
C VAL A 177 11.54 14.14 -10.52
N GLN A 178 11.77 13.71 -11.76
CA GLN A 178 11.94 14.61 -12.89
C GLN A 178 10.66 15.41 -13.18
N LEU A 179 9.48 14.77 -13.13
CA LEU A 179 8.19 15.47 -13.25
C LEU A 179 8.07 16.59 -12.20
N PHE A 180 8.42 16.33 -10.94
CA PHE A 180 8.43 17.36 -9.92
C PHE A 180 9.43 18.48 -10.23
N LEU A 181 10.66 18.12 -10.61
CA LEU A 181 11.73 19.05 -10.98
C LEU A 181 11.43 19.86 -12.24
N ASP A 182 10.56 19.41 -13.14
CA ASP A 182 10.17 20.16 -14.34
C ASP A 182 9.01 21.12 -14.04
N VAL A 183 8.08 20.70 -13.18
CA VAL A 183 6.90 21.49 -12.81
C VAL A 183 7.26 22.59 -11.80
N MET A 184 8.10 22.31 -10.80
CA MET A 184 8.43 23.28 -9.75
C MET A 184 9.19 24.53 -10.23
N PRO A 185 10.18 24.46 -11.15
CA PRO A 185 10.79 25.65 -11.74
C PRO A 185 9.76 26.58 -12.40
N ALA A 186 8.73 26.02 -13.05
CA ALA A 186 7.68 26.79 -13.69
C ALA A 186 6.74 27.48 -12.67
N GLN A 187 6.77 27.07 -11.40
CA GLN A 187 5.90 27.55 -10.33
C GLN A 187 6.69 28.17 -9.15
N GLN A 188 7.95 28.54 -9.35
CA GLN A 188 8.85 28.98 -8.28
C GLN A 188 8.36 30.25 -7.55
N ASP A 189 7.58 31.10 -8.21
CA ASP A 189 6.92 32.27 -7.61
C ASP A 189 5.72 31.87 -6.75
N ARG A 190 5.04 30.77 -7.08
CA ARG A 190 3.87 30.27 -6.38
C ARG A 190 4.20 29.37 -5.19
N TYR A 191 5.36 28.73 -5.14
CA TYR A 191 5.67 27.75 -4.08
C TYR A 191 6.94 28.08 -3.28
N ALA A 192 6.89 27.79 -1.98
CA ALA A 192 8.08 27.67 -1.13
C ALA A 192 8.41 26.18 -0.94
N LEU A 193 9.68 25.81 -1.12
CA LEU A 193 10.14 24.42 -0.99
C LEU A 193 10.83 24.20 0.37
N TYR A 194 10.42 23.14 1.03
CA TYR A 194 10.93 22.72 2.33
C TYR A 194 11.29 21.24 2.32
N LYS A 195 12.23 20.86 3.17
CA LYS A 195 12.50 19.47 3.55
C LYS A 195 11.88 19.20 4.92
N ASP A 196 11.14 18.11 5.03
CA ASP A 196 10.49 17.66 6.25
C ASP A 196 11.36 16.59 6.94
N ALA A 197 11.59 16.75 8.25
CA ALA A 197 12.21 15.72 9.08
C ALA A 197 11.16 14.67 9.46
N THR A 198 11.55 13.41 9.60
CA THR A 198 10.60 12.29 9.75
C THR A 198 9.63 12.44 10.94
N GLY A 199 8.36 12.08 10.69
CA GLY A 199 7.42 11.49 11.64
C GLY A 199 6.66 12.44 12.57
N ASP A 200 7.37 13.12 13.46
CA ASP A 200 6.74 13.80 14.61
C ASP A 200 7.26 15.22 14.88
N ASP A 201 8.43 15.59 14.34
CA ASP A 201 9.00 16.93 14.49
C ASP A 201 8.78 17.74 13.21
N LYS A 202 7.88 18.74 13.27
CA LYS A 202 7.54 19.62 12.14
C LYS A 202 8.60 20.70 11.90
N THR A 203 9.87 20.29 11.88
CA THR A 203 10.96 21.19 11.53
C THR A 203 11.12 21.21 10.02
N TYR A 204 10.71 22.32 9.43
CA TYR A 204 10.88 22.58 8.00
C TYR A 204 12.17 23.35 7.74
N GLU A 205 13.02 22.79 6.89
CA GLU A 205 14.22 23.48 6.42
C GLU A 205 14.02 23.95 4.98
N PRO A 206 14.30 25.23 4.65
CA PRO A 206 14.18 25.72 3.29
C PRO A 206 15.27 25.10 2.42
N VAL A 207 14.88 24.54 1.28
CA VAL A 207 15.80 23.87 0.36
C VAL A 207 15.60 24.32 -1.08
N GLY A 208 16.66 24.19 -1.88
CA GLY A 208 16.62 24.49 -3.32
C GLY A 208 16.32 23.24 -4.15
N LEU A 209 15.85 23.44 -5.39
CA LEU A 209 15.63 22.33 -6.34
C LEU A 209 16.91 21.55 -6.66
N SER A 210 18.08 22.16 -6.51
CA SER A 210 19.37 21.47 -6.66
C SER A 210 19.58 20.34 -5.65
N GLU A 211 19.00 20.45 -4.45
CA GLU A 211 19.07 19.38 -3.44
C GLU A 211 18.20 18.19 -3.88
N VAL A 212 17.00 18.45 -4.37
CA VAL A 212 16.11 17.42 -4.94
C VAL A 212 16.78 16.73 -6.13
N LEU A 213 17.38 17.50 -7.03
CA LEU A 213 18.11 16.98 -8.19
C LEU A 213 19.28 16.08 -7.79
N SER A 214 19.96 16.38 -6.68
CA SER A 214 21.10 15.56 -6.22
C SER A 214 20.71 14.12 -5.88
N LEU A 215 19.44 13.89 -5.54
CA LEU A 215 18.90 12.58 -5.18
C LEU A 215 18.36 11.78 -6.36
N LEU A 216 18.19 12.41 -7.54
CA LEU A 216 17.58 11.79 -8.71
C LEU A 216 18.23 10.46 -9.09
N ASN A 217 19.56 10.38 -9.05
CA ASN A 217 20.29 9.17 -9.44
C ASN A 217 20.29 8.08 -8.35
N ALA A 218 20.01 8.46 -7.09
CA ALA A 218 19.97 7.56 -5.94
C ALA A 218 18.54 7.06 -5.63
N ALA A 219 17.53 7.59 -6.32
CA ALA A 219 16.13 7.24 -6.11
C ALA A 219 15.87 5.76 -6.45
N THR A 220 15.39 5.01 -5.47
CA THR A 220 14.93 3.62 -5.60
C THR A 220 13.40 3.58 -5.75
N GLU A 221 12.70 4.46 -5.06
CA GLU A 221 11.26 4.69 -5.17
C GLU A 221 10.95 6.18 -5.04
N ALA A 222 9.85 6.64 -5.65
CA ALA A 222 9.37 8.00 -5.44
C ALA A 222 7.86 8.08 -5.58
N SER A 223 7.24 8.92 -4.75
CA SER A 223 5.80 9.17 -4.77
C SER A 223 5.50 10.66 -4.77
N LEU A 224 4.42 11.01 -5.48
CA LEU A 224 3.86 12.35 -5.50
C LEU A 224 2.50 12.36 -4.84
N TYR A 225 2.29 13.36 -4.00
CA TYR A 225 1.02 13.68 -3.41
C TYR A 225 0.76 15.17 -3.61
N SER A 226 -0.49 15.52 -3.87
CA SER A 226 -0.91 16.92 -3.96
C SER A 226 -2.20 17.08 -3.19
N GLU A 227 -2.25 18.10 -2.35
CA GLU A 227 -3.43 18.46 -1.59
C GLU A 227 -3.93 19.81 -2.05
N CYS A 228 -5.24 19.91 -2.19
CA CYS A 228 -5.92 21.16 -2.42
C CYS A 228 -7.15 21.18 -1.50
N GLN A 229 -7.36 22.30 -0.82
CA GLN A 229 -8.51 22.56 0.01
C GLN A 229 -9.06 23.94 -0.30
N ASN A 230 -10.39 24.06 -0.31
CA ASN A 230 -11.03 25.37 -0.32
C ASN A 230 -11.32 25.79 1.11
N TRP A 231 -10.86 26.97 1.53
CA TRP A 231 -11.13 27.49 2.86
C TRP A 231 -12.29 28.49 2.83
N ARG A 232 -13.28 28.30 3.70
CA ARG A 232 -14.42 29.23 3.87
C ARG A 232 -14.44 29.81 5.28
N VAL A 233 -14.76 31.11 5.38
CA VAL A 233 -15.08 31.77 6.66
C VAL A 233 -16.39 31.16 7.17
N MET A 234 -16.44 30.79 8.45
CA MET A 234 -17.68 30.41 9.11
C MET A 234 -18.41 31.65 9.64
N GLU A 235 -19.75 31.64 9.63
CA GLU A 235 -20.58 32.75 10.15
C GLU A 235 -20.29 33.07 11.64
N GLU A 236 -19.85 32.06 12.39
CA GLU A 236 -19.52 32.11 13.81
C GLU A 236 -18.09 32.67 14.08
N GLY A 237 -17.34 32.98 13.02
CA GLY A 237 -15.90 33.19 13.08
C GLY A 237 -15.12 31.87 12.95
N GLY A 238 -13.92 31.93 12.37
CA GLY A 238 -13.08 30.76 12.08
C GLY A 238 -13.15 30.29 10.63
N TRP A 239 -12.35 29.26 10.33
CA TRP A 239 -12.13 28.76 8.98
C TRP A 239 -12.48 27.28 8.91
N ARG A 240 -13.16 26.88 7.84
CA ARG A 240 -13.43 25.47 7.56
C ARG A 240 -12.85 25.10 6.21
N SER A 241 -12.11 24.00 6.18
CA SER A 241 -11.75 23.37 4.92
C SER A 241 -12.97 22.66 4.32
N VAL A 242 -13.14 22.89 3.03
CA VAL A 242 -14.12 22.24 2.19
C VAL A 242 -13.34 21.54 1.10
N SER A 243 -13.67 20.27 0.84
CA SER A 243 -13.11 19.54 -0.30
C SER A 243 -13.28 20.40 -1.55
N CYS A 244 -12.18 20.75 -2.19
CA CYS A 244 -12.26 21.25 -3.55
C CYS A 244 -12.46 20.02 -4.43
N ASP A 245 -13.72 19.70 -4.73
CA ASP A 245 -14.00 18.68 -5.73
C ASP A 245 -13.42 19.18 -7.06
N ARG A 246 -12.24 18.64 -7.40
CA ARG A 246 -11.62 18.61 -8.74
C ARG A 246 -11.91 19.87 -9.56
N ASN A 247 -11.54 21.04 -9.06
CA ASN A 247 -11.44 22.20 -9.94
C ASN A 247 -10.07 22.12 -10.63
N PRO A 248 -10.00 21.76 -11.92
CA PRO A 248 -8.73 21.66 -12.64
C PRO A 248 -8.00 23.01 -12.75
N ASP A 249 -8.71 24.11 -12.47
CA ASP A 249 -8.19 25.47 -12.55
C ASP A 249 -7.61 25.99 -11.22
N LEU A 250 -7.63 25.17 -10.15
CA LEU A 250 -7.04 25.52 -8.86
C LEU A 250 -5.72 24.77 -8.65
N ASP A 251 -4.66 25.54 -8.44
CA ASP A 251 -3.37 25.03 -7.99
C ASP A 251 -3.52 24.28 -6.65
N PRO A 252 -2.72 23.23 -6.36
CA PRO A 252 -2.70 22.61 -5.04
C PRO A 252 -2.14 23.57 -3.97
N ASP A 253 -2.59 23.42 -2.73
CA ASP A 253 -2.06 24.11 -1.55
C ASP A 253 -0.68 23.59 -1.19
N GLU A 254 -0.53 22.26 -1.26
CA GLU A 254 0.69 21.53 -0.94
C GLU A 254 0.96 20.50 -2.02
N ILE A 255 2.21 20.40 -2.44
CA ILE A 255 2.72 19.29 -3.25
C ILE A 255 3.84 18.63 -2.46
N ARG A 256 3.74 17.32 -2.28
CA ARG A 256 4.73 16.53 -1.56
C ARG A 256 5.37 15.53 -2.51
N LEU A 257 6.69 15.56 -2.57
CA LEU A 257 7.53 14.55 -3.19
C LEU A 257 8.23 13.77 -2.09
N THR A 258 8.01 12.46 -2.06
CA THR A 258 8.83 11.55 -1.23
C THR A 258 9.78 10.80 -2.17
N ILE A 259 11.05 10.77 -1.82
CA ILE A 259 12.10 10.03 -2.54
C ILE A 259 12.71 9.05 -1.55
N ASP A 260 12.57 7.76 -1.83
CA ASP A 260 13.29 6.73 -1.10
C ASP A 260 14.59 6.42 -1.84
N THR A 261 15.65 6.24 -1.06
CA THR A 261 16.96 5.78 -1.50
C THR A 261 17.28 4.47 -0.81
N GLU A 262 18.43 3.87 -1.10
CA GLU A 262 18.87 2.65 -0.41
C GLU A 262 18.98 2.83 1.12
N ASN A 263 19.27 4.05 1.60
CA ASN A 263 19.63 4.28 3.01
C ASN A 263 18.70 5.24 3.75
N ASP A 264 17.87 6.00 3.05
CA ASP A 264 17.08 7.07 3.66
C ASP A 264 15.82 7.40 2.84
N SER A 265 14.83 7.99 3.50
CA SER A 265 13.60 8.52 2.89
C SER A 265 13.58 10.04 3.04
N HIS A 266 13.57 10.74 1.92
CA HIS A 266 13.59 12.20 1.87
C HIS A 266 12.23 12.74 1.45
N ARG A 267 11.67 13.64 2.25
CA ARG A 267 10.39 14.29 1.95
C ARG A 267 10.59 15.77 1.66
N PHE A 268 10.16 16.18 0.47
CA PHE A 268 10.15 17.55 0.00
C PHE A 268 8.71 18.04 -0.13
N ILE A 269 8.45 19.23 0.39
CA ILE A 269 7.12 19.82 0.44
C ILE A 269 7.20 21.20 -0.21
N ALA A 270 6.40 21.40 -1.26
CA ALA A 270 6.19 22.68 -1.90
C ALA A 270 4.84 23.24 -1.47
N GLU A 271 4.84 24.33 -0.70
CA GLU A 271 3.62 24.99 -0.22
C GLU A 271 3.31 26.27 -1.01
N SER A 272 2.03 26.49 -1.29
CA SER A 272 1.56 27.69 -1.98
C SER A 272 1.85 28.96 -1.16
N ARG A 273 2.37 29.96 -1.87
CA ARG A 273 2.65 31.32 -1.40
C ARG A 273 1.47 32.27 -1.63
N ASP A 274 0.45 31.84 -2.35
CA ASP A 274 -0.72 32.67 -2.63
C ASP A 274 -1.53 32.90 -1.35
N ALA A 275 -1.29 34.04 -0.70
CA ALA A 275 -1.98 34.44 0.52
C ALA A 275 -3.49 34.64 0.32
N SER A 276 -3.97 34.85 -0.92
CA SER A 276 -5.41 34.95 -1.19
C SER A 276 -6.15 33.62 -0.94
N ARG A 277 -5.42 32.50 -0.99
CA ARG A 277 -5.94 31.16 -0.74
C ARG A 277 -5.98 30.79 0.74
N PHE A 278 -5.19 31.48 1.54
CA PHE A 278 -5.08 31.28 2.98
C PHE A 278 -5.57 32.52 3.69
N PRO A 279 -6.88 32.64 3.89
CA PRO A 279 -7.47 33.91 4.31
C PRO A 279 -7.09 34.32 5.75
N TRP A 280 -6.50 33.43 6.55
CA TRP A 280 -5.85 33.78 7.83
C TRP A 280 -4.45 34.41 7.71
N ARG A 281 -3.81 34.38 6.53
CA ARG A 281 -2.51 35.02 6.29
C ARG A 281 -2.61 36.51 5.96
N ASN A 282 -3.83 37.02 5.75
CA ASN A 282 -4.11 38.42 5.39
C ASN A 282 -4.56 39.29 6.59
N HIS A 283 -4.31 38.84 7.83
CA HIS A 283 -4.70 39.51 9.07
C HIS A 283 -3.50 39.83 9.95
#